data_AF-A0A7J0AS20-F1
#
_entry.id   AF-A0A7J0AS20-F1
#
_cell.length_a   1.000
_cell.length_b   1.000
_cell.length_c   1.000
_cell.angle_alpha   90.00
_cell.angle_beta   90.00
_cell.angle_gamma   90.00
#
_symmetry.space_group_name_H-M   'P 1'
#
loop_
_entity.id
_entity.type
_entity.pdbx_description
1 polymer ?
#
loop_
_entity_poly.entity_id
_entity_poly.type
_entity_poly.pdbx_seq_one_letter_code
_entity_poly.pdbx_strand_id
1 'polypeptide(L)' 'MHLSTKTRARRAQEIVAKYYEEGNQSKCLKAIWRRYIEPQMGICYIRFLAYLKMKLN' A
#
# COMPACT_ATOMS: atom_id res chain seq x y z
N MET A 1 -19.35 6.17 0.74
CA MET A 1 -19.16 4.70 0.65
C MET A 1 -17.80 4.34 1.23
N HIS A 2 -17.74 3.50 2.27
CA HIS A 2 -16.47 2.97 2.78
C HIS A 2 -15.98 1.83 1.88
N LEU A 3 -14.74 1.91 1.38
CA LEU A 3 -14.13 0.80 0.66
C LEU A 3 -13.93 -0.39 1.59
N SER A 4 -14.28 -1.57 1.12
CA SER A 4 -14.01 -2.80 1.87
C SER A 4 -12.52 -2.97 2.14
N THR A 5 -12.16 -3.67 3.21
CA THR A 5 -10.76 -3.99 3.53
C THR A 5 -10.05 -4.69 2.36
N LYS A 6 -10.74 -5.61 1.65
CA LYS A 6 -10.21 -6.29 0.46
C LYS A 6 -9.89 -5.32 -0.66
N THR A 7 -10.79 -4.38 -0.93
CA THR A 7 -10.59 -3.36 -1.97
C THR A 7 -9.41 -2.44 -1.64
N ARG A 8 -9.26 -2.04 -0.37
CA ARG A 8 -8.12 -1.22 0.08
C ARG A 8 -6.80 -1.97 -0.05
N ALA A 9 -6.78 -3.25 0.31
CA ALA A 9 -5.59 -4.06 0.20
C ALA A 9 -5.19 -4.31 -1.26
N ARG A 10 -6.16 -4.60 -2.13
CA ARG A 10 -5.93 -4.70 -3.57
C ARG A 10 -5.29 -3.44 -4.13
N ARG A 11 -5.87 -2.27 -3.83
CA ARG A 11 -5.32 -0.99 -4.27
C ARG A 11 -3.91 -0.72 -3.72
N ALA A 12 -3.62 -1.12 -2.48
CA ALA A 12 -2.29 -0.99 -1.91
C ALA A 12 -1.27 -1.90 -2.64
N GLN A 13 -1.64 -3.15 -2.95
CA GLN A 13 -0.82 -4.09 -3.71
C GLN A 13 -0.57 -3.59 -5.15
N GLU A 14 -1.59 -3.05 -5.82
CA GLU A 14 -1.47 -2.46 -7.16
C GLU A 14 -0.52 -1.24 -7.17
N ILE A 15 -0.60 -0.37 -6.16
CA ILE A 15 0.30 0.79 -6.03
C ILE A 15 1.75 0.32 -5.81
N VAL A 16 1.97 -0.67 -4.95
CA VAL A 16 3.32 -1.23 -4.72
C VAL A 16 3.85 -1.85 -6.01
N ALA A 17 3.06 -2.66 -6.71
CA ALA A 17 3.47 -3.28 -7.97
C ALA A 17 3.87 -2.24 -9.04
N LYS A 18 3.23 -1.06 -9.03
CA LYS A 18 3.52 0.02 -9.98
C LYS A 18 4.78 0.82 -9.66
N TYR A 19 5.06 1.07 -8.38
CA TYR A 19 6.06 2.07 -7.97
C TYR A 19 7.25 1.53 -7.20
N TYR A 20 7.16 0.31 -6.66
CA TYR A 20 8.25 -0.28 -5.90
C TYR A 20 9.43 -0.64 -6.79
N GLU A 21 10.62 -0.31 -6.32
CA GLU A 21 11.87 -0.62 -6.98
C GLU A 21 12.87 -1.06 -5.91
N GLU A 22 13.37 -2.28 -6.04
CA GLU A 22 14.35 -2.85 -5.12
C GLU A 22 15.65 -2.04 -5.17
N GLY A 23 16.27 -1.83 -4.01
CA GLY A 23 17.50 -1.03 -3.89
C GLY A 23 17.30 0.49 -3.98
N ASN A 24 16.12 0.99 -4.38
CA ASN A 24 15.87 2.43 -4.49
C ASN A 24 15.16 2.98 -3.24
N GLN A 25 15.89 3.69 -2.39
CA GLN A 25 15.36 4.24 -1.14
C GLN A 25 14.16 5.20 -1.35
N SER A 26 14.13 5.93 -2.46
CA SER A 26 13.04 6.85 -2.80
C SER A 26 11.76 6.12 -3.24
N LYS A 27 11.87 4.84 -3.58
CA LYS A 27 10.79 3.94 -4.01
C LYS A 27 10.62 2.73 -3.09
N CYS A 28 11.15 2.79 -1.86
CA CYS A 28 10.92 1.76 -0.86
C CYS A 28 9.46 1.76 -0.37
N LEU A 29 9.03 0.68 0.29
CA LEU A 29 7.65 0.54 0.79
C LEU A 29 7.21 1.70 1.69
N LYS A 30 8.10 2.21 2.54
CA LYS A 30 7.81 3.35 3.41
C LYS A 30 7.63 4.65 2.63
N ALA A 31 8.43 4.88 1.59
CA ALA A 31 8.30 6.03 0.70
C ALA A 31 6.99 5.97 -0.11
N ILE A 32 6.65 4.80 -0.64
CA ILE A 32 5.39 4.56 -1.33
C ILE A 32 4.20 4.79 -0.41
N TRP A 33 4.26 4.25 0.81
CA TRP A 33 3.21 4.45 1.81
C TRP A 33 2.94 5.93 2.05
N ARG A 34 4.00 6.69 2.34
CA ARG A 34 3.89 8.13 2.64
C ARG A 34 3.38 8.94 1.45
N ARG A 35 3.83 8.62 0.22
CA ARG A 35 3.47 9.38 -0.98
C ARG A 35 2.08 9.05 -1.52
N TYR A 36 1.67 7.77 -1.48
CA TYR A 36 0.48 7.32 -2.18
C TYR A 36 -0.60 6.75 -1.26
N ILE A 37 -0.23 6.03 -0.20
CA ILE A 37 -1.18 5.25 0.60
C ILE A 37 -1.80 6.10 1.71
N GLU A 38 -0.98 6.79 2.50
CA GLU A 38 -1.42 7.61 3.62
C GLU A 38 -2.41 8.70 3.17
N PRO A 39 -2.15 9.50 2.12
CA PRO A 39 -3.08 10.56 1.69
C PRO A 39 -4.41 10.02 1.13
N GLN A 40 -4.39 8.83 0.52
CA GLN A 40 -5.57 8.24 -0.12
C GLN A 40 -6.42 7.38 0.81
N MET A 41 -5.80 6.73 1.80
CA MET A 41 -6.45 5.73 2.63
C MET A 41 -6.43 6.05 4.13
N GLY A 42 -5.64 7.02 4.58
CA GLY A 42 -5.54 7.40 6.00
C GLY A 42 -5.09 6.25 6.91
N ILE A 43 -4.25 5.32 6.42
CA ILE A 43 -3.78 4.18 7.21
C ILE A 43 -2.35 4.36 7.68
N CYS A 44 -2.08 3.89 8.89
CA CYS A 44 -0.72 3.78 9.40
C CYS A 44 0.10 2.75 8.60
N TYR A 45 1.42 2.89 8.66
CA TYR A 45 2.36 2.03 7.94
C TYR A 45 2.20 0.53 8.25
N ILE A 46 1.96 0.16 9.52
CA ILE A 46 1.77 -1.24 9.92
C ILE A 46 0.55 -1.87 9.24
N ARG A 47 -0.56 -1.12 9.15
CA ARG A 47 -1.77 -1.60 8.46
C ARG A 47 -1.54 -1.75 6.96
N PHE A 48 -0.77 -0.83 6.37
CA PHE A 48 -0.34 -0.97 4.99
C PHE A 48 0.47 -2.26 4.77
N LEU A 49 1.43 -2.58 5.65
CA LEU A 49 2.18 -3.84 5.55
C LEU A 49 1.29 -5.08 5.70
N ALA A 50 0.27 -5.01 6.57
CA ALA A 50 -0.72 -6.09 6.69
C ALA A 50 -1.50 -6.30 5.38
N TYR A 51 -1.85 -5.22 4.68
CA TYR A 51 -2.52 -5.30 3.37
C TYR A 51 -1.66 -5.96 2.29
N LEU A 52 -0.35 -5.74 2.30
CA LEU A 52 0.56 -6.40 1.35
C LEU A 52 0.64 -7.92 1.55
N LYS A 53 0.40 -8.41 2.77
CA LYS A 53 0.42 -9.84 3.12
C LYS A 53 -0.94 -10.53 2.91
N MET A 54 -1.98 -9.76 2.63
CA MET A 54 -3.35 -10.28 2.59
C MET A 54 -3.60 -11.01 1.27
N LYS A 55 -4.10 -12.26 1.35
CA LYS A 55 -4.52 -13.00 0.16
C LYS A 55 -5.82 -12.43 -0.38
N LEU A 56 -5.83 -12.10 -1.67
CA LEU A 56 -7.00 -11.68 -2.41
C LEU A 56 -7.49 -12.93 -3.18
N ASN A 57 -8.59 -13.51 -2.70
CA ASN A 57 -9.30 -14.60 -3.38
C ASN A 57 -10.28 -14.04 -4.39
#